data_AF-A0A0S8KYT3-F1
#
_entry.id   AF-A0A0S8KYT3-F1
#
_cell.length_a   1.000
_cell.length_b   1.000
_cell.length_c   1.000
_cell.angle_alpha   90.00
_cell.angle_beta   90.00
_cell.angle_gamma   90.00
#
_symmetry.space_group_name_H-M   'P 1'
#
loop_
_entity.id
_entity.type
_entity.pdbx_description
1 polymer ?
#
loop_
_entity_poly.entity_id
_entity_poly.type
_entity_poly.pdbx_seq_one_letter_code
_entity_poly.pdbx_strand_id
1 'polypeptide(L)'
;MASREAKMTKSKIRVFYLALTVGGLFSGIAHADLCLPPANMELDSPYRYVLGLTDAFAYGKQGVERFGKYFENEGILELMWVVKREADDYLCAAAQVEPYRKSKVEAIAGSADGVVNVFSLLAQHNQAFNSKLKAVLFSSGSTTAKRGTTTETIADLRKLQDDTWKLLAPSTLLATYSLAEADPETHRMSRSRLSTSEREEIKNRLIKTFGKEITEGIKAGQPAITASAAVVYHFVADSALQSADAKK
;
A
#
# COMPACT_ATOMS: atom_id res chain seq x y z
N MET A 1 -58.79 44.71 -5.63
CA MET A 1 -57.53 43.94 -5.63
C MET A 1 -57.56 42.99 -4.45
N ALA A 2 -57.62 41.70 -4.75
CA ALA A 2 -57.89 40.61 -3.82
C ALA A 2 -56.62 40.21 -3.06
N SER A 3 -56.75 39.96 -1.75
CA SER A 3 -55.79 39.16 -0.98
C SER A 3 -56.58 38.24 -0.04
N ARG A 4 -56.75 37.01 -0.49
CA ARG A 4 -57.05 35.84 0.32
C ARG A 4 -56.28 34.70 -0.35
N GLU A 5 -55.33 34.10 0.37
CA GLU A 5 -55.29 32.65 0.47
C GLU A 5 -54.39 32.21 1.64
N ALA A 6 -55.01 31.43 2.53
CA ALA A 6 -54.37 30.67 3.58
C ALA A 6 -53.87 29.34 3.03
N LYS A 7 -52.85 28.72 3.67
CA LYS A 7 -52.95 27.33 4.14
C LYS A 7 -51.70 26.86 4.89
N MET A 8 -51.97 26.37 6.11
CA MET A 8 -51.26 25.31 6.81
C MET A 8 -50.88 24.14 5.89
N THR A 9 -49.69 23.56 6.09
CA THR A 9 -49.57 22.10 6.14
C THR A 9 -48.42 21.65 7.04
N LYS A 10 -48.81 20.95 8.11
CA LYS A 10 -47.98 20.12 8.98
C LYS A 10 -47.30 19.03 8.15
N SER A 11 -46.01 18.79 8.35
CA SER A 11 -45.41 17.48 8.04
C SER A 11 -44.58 16.99 9.22
N LYS A 12 -44.97 15.80 9.67
CA LYS A 12 -44.42 15.04 10.79
C LYS A 12 -43.13 14.39 10.32
N ILE A 13 -42.06 14.48 11.10
CA ILE A 13 -40.97 13.48 11.04
C ILE A 13 -40.86 12.85 12.42
N ARG A 14 -41.57 11.72 12.57
CA ARG A 14 -41.25 10.66 13.52
C ARG A 14 -40.40 9.65 12.75
N VAL A 15 -39.16 9.42 13.16
CA VAL A 15 -38.38 8.21 12.81
C VAL A 15 -37.54 7.92 14.06
N PHE A 16 -38.05 7.09 14.97
CA PHE A 16 -37.77 5.66 15.14
C PHE A 16 -36.40 5.37 15.77
N TYR A 17 -36.49 4.90 17.01
CA TYR A 17 -35.43 4.30 17.81
C TYR A 17 -34.95 2.95 17.23
N LEU A 18 -33.73 2.59 17.65
CA LEU A 18 -33.16 1.24 17.74
C LEU A 18 -32.77 0.54 16.42
N ALA A 19 -31.47 0.40 16.22
CA ALA A 19 -30.88 -0.93 16.05
C ALA A 19 -29.45 -0.94 16.61
N LEU A 20 -29.33 -1.56 17.79
CA LEU A 20 -28.12 -2.13 18.32
C LEU A 20 -27.65 -3.20 17.32
N THR A 21 -26.60 -2.92 16.54
CA THR A 21 -25.92 -3.96 15.76
C THR A 21 -24.45 -3.93 16.09
N VAL A 22 -24.12 -4.84 17.01
CA VAL A 22 -22.93 -5.69 17.03
C VAL A 22 -21.63 -4.96 16.73
N GLY A 23 -20.82 -4.82 17.78
CA GLY A 23 -19.39 -4.59 17.67
C GLY A 23 -18.77 -5.59 16.69
N GLY A 24 -18.61 -5.13 15.45
CA GLY A 24 -17.69 -5.71 14.50
C GLY A 24 -16.32 -5.34 14.99
N LEU A 25 -15.62 -6.32 15.56
CA LEU A 25 -14.20 -6.31 15.86
C LEU A 25 -13.45 -5.43 14.85
N PHE A 26 -13.00 -4.27 15.33
CA PHE A 26 -11.93 -3.50 14.71
C PHE A 26 -10.68 -4.37 14.75
N SER A 27 -10.55 -5.27 13.78
CA SER A 27 -9.32 -6.02 13.49
C SER A 27 -8.90 -5.72 12.06
N GLY A 28 -8.97 -4.44 11.69
CA GLY A 28 -7.89 -3.86 10.91
C GLY A 28 -6.75 -3.68 11.91
N ILE A 29 -5.85 -4.66 11.96
CA ILE A 29 -4.63 -4.58 12.75
C ILE A 29 -3.81 -3.42 12.14
N ALA A 30 -4.08 -2.21 12.60
CA ALA A 30 -3.14 -1.11 12.58
C ALA A 30 -2.63 -1.03 14.03
N HIS A 31 -1.79 -2.01 14.39
CA HIS A 31 -1.13 -1.93 15.67
C HIS A 31 -0.20 -0.71 15.65
N ALA A 32 -0.21 0.04 16.74
CA ALA A 32 0.96 0.80 17.18
C ALA A 32 2.07 -0.16 17.68
N ASP A 33 2.22 -1.32 17.04
CA ASP A 33 3.22 -2.31 17.39
C ASP A 33 4.50 -1.97 16.68
N LEU A 34 5.58 -2.07 17.45
CA LEU A 34 6.93 -2.28 17.00
C LEU A 34 6.91 -3.06 15.66
N CYS A 35 7.39 -2.45 14.57
CA CYS A 35 7.35 -3.00 13.21
C CYS A 35 8.31 -4.19 13.07
N LEU A 36 8.03 -5.22 13.87
CA LEU A 36 8.79 -6.43 13.99
C LEU A 36 8.34 -7.37 12.89
N PRO A 37 9.29 -7.92 12.13
CA PRO A 37 8.98 -9.04 11.28
C PRO A 37 8.60 -10.26 12.15
N PRO A 38 7.84 -11.22 11.61
CA PRO A 38 7.42 -12.41 12.36
C PRO A 38 8.63 -13.19 12.91
N ALA A 39 8.56 -13.63 14.18
CA ALA A 39 9.71 -14.19 14.91
C ALA A 39 10.31 -15.48 14.30
N ASN A 40 9.54 -16.23 13.51
CA ASN A 40 9.97 -17.49 12.87
C ASN A 40 9.82 -17.38 11.35
N MET A 41 10.70 -16.62 10.70
CA MET A 41 10.68 -16.47 9.25
C MET A 41 11.38 -17.63 8.53
N GLU A 42 10.66 -18.27 7.64
CA GLU A 42 11.22 -19.16 6.63
C GLU A 42 11.72 -18.32 5.45
N LEU A 43 12.98 -17.90 5.50
CA LEU A 43 13.57 -16.94 4.55
C LEU A 43 13.55 -17.43 3.09
N ASP A 44 13.51 -18.74 2.89
CA ASP A 44 13.54 -19.37 1.56
C ASP A 44 12.14 -19.78 1.07
N SER A 45 11.09 -19.55 1.88
CA SER A 45 9.71 -19.92 1.54
C SER A 45 9.06 -18.85 0.65
N PRO A 46 8.70 -19.17 -0.61
CA PRO A 46 8.03 -18.22 -1.50
C PRO A 46 6.69 -17.74 -0.94
N TYR A 47 5.96 -18.63 -0.25
CA TYR A 47 4.71 -18.29 0.40
C TYR A 47 4.89 -17.24 1.50
N ARG A 48 5.82 -17.47 2.44
CA ARG A 48 6.10 -16.53 3.54
C ARG A 48 6.60 -15.19 3.02
N TYR A 49 7.43 -15.20 1.98
CA TYR A 49 7.89 -13.98 1.35
C TYR A 49 6.74 -13.16 0.76
N VAL A 50 5.84 -13.78 -0.01
CA VAL A 50 4.74 -13.06 -0.66
C VAL A 50 3.69 -12.57 0.34
N LEU A 51 3.50 -13.26 1.47
CA LEU A 51 2.75 -12.71 2.59
C LEU A 51 3.42 -11.46 3.17
N GLY A 52 4.72 -11.52 3.46
CA GLY A 52 5.47 -10.36 3.96
C GLY A 52 5.43 -9.18 2.98
N LEU A 53 5.50 -9.46 1.68
CA LEU A 53 5.35 -8.46 0.62
C LEU A 53 3.94 -7.86 0.59
N THR A 54 2.90 -8.66 0.77
CA THR A 54 1.51 -8.20 0.87
C THR A 54 1.32 -7.30 2.10
N ASP A 55 1.92 -7.65 3.23
CA ASP A 55 1.88 -6.84 4.45
C ASP A 55 2.68 -5.53 4.25
N ALA A 56 3.83 -5.58 3.57
CA ALA A 56 4.58 -4.38 3.18
C ALA A 56 3.75 -3.43 2.32
N PHE A 57 3.00 -3.97 1.34
CA PHE A 57 2.07 -3.19 0.52
C PHE A 57 0.94 -2.58 1.35
N ALA A 58 0.44 -3.27 2.37
CA ALA A 58 -0.57 -2.72 3.26
C ALA A 58 -0.05 -1.51 4.04
N TYR A 59 1.16 -1.57 4.59
CA TYR A 59 1.81 -0.42 5.24
C TYR A 59 2.05 0.73 4.25
N GLY A 60 2.59 0.44 3.07
CA GLY A 60 2.80 1.45 2.02
C GLY A 60 1.51 2.16 1.61
N LYS A 61 0.40 1.42 1.49
CA LYS A 61 -0.91 1.97 1.14
C LYS A 61 -1.44 2.89 2.23
N GLN A 62 -1.31 2.48 3.50
CA GLN A 62 -1.71 3.31 4.63
C GLN A 62 -0.99 4.66 4.65
N GLY A 63 0.30 4.69 4.31
CA GLY A 63 1.05 5.94 4.19
C GLY A 63 0.43 6.89 3.15
N VAL A 64 0.21 6.40 1.93
CA VAL A 64 -0.33 7.21 0.82
C VAL A 64 -1.75 7.71 1.08
N GLU A 65 -2.63 6.85 1.59
CA GLU A 65 -4.04 7.19 1.81
C GLU A 65 -4.25 8.20 2.95
N ARG A 66 -3.34 8.25 3.93
CA ARG A 66 -3.38 9.27 4.98
C ARG A 66 -3.10 10.64 4.37
N PHE A 67 -2.08 10.80 3.55
CA PHE A 67 -1.73 12.11 2.98
C PHE A 67 -2.92 12.80 2.25
N GLY A 68 -3.67 12.06 1.45
CA GLY A 68 -4.81 12.60 0.68
C GLY A 68 -5.97 13.13 1.53
N LYS A 69 -6.24 12.53 2.70
CA LYS A 69 -7.40 12.90 3.54
C LYS A 69 -7.21 14.20 4.33
N TYR A 70 -5.97 14.53 4.67
CA TYR A 70 -5.65 15.63 5.58
C TYR A 70 -5.20 16.91 4.84
N PHE A 71 -4.92 16.83 3.53
CA PHE A 71 -4.57 18.00 2.74
C PHE A 71 -5.76 18.97 2.55
N GLU A 72 -6.99 18.47 2.56
CA GLU A 72 -8.17 19.26 2.18
C GLU A 72 -8.87 19.97 3.34
N ASN A 73 -8.71 19.52 4.59
CA ASN A 73 -9.57 19.96 5.70
C ASN A 73 -8.85 20.29 7.03
N GLU A 74 -7.53 20.14 7.11
CA GLU A 74 -6.85 20.07 8.41
C GLU A 74 -5.68 21.07 8.54
N GLY A 75 -5.38 21.45 9.79
CA GLY A 75 -4.37 22.47 10.10
C GLY A 75 -2.94 22.02 9.82
N ILE A 76 -2.01 22.98 9.76
CA ILE A 76 -0.58 22.76 9.49
C ILE A 76 0.09 21.69 10.38
N LEU A 77 -0.33 21.60 11.65
CA LEU A 77 0.18 20.61 12.59
C LEU A 77 -0.22 19.19 12.20
N GLU A 78 -1.46 19.01 11.72
CA GLU A 78 -1.99 17.72 11.30
C GLU A 78 -1.29 17.27 10.01
N LEU A 79 -1.09 18.18 9.06
CA LEU A 79 -0.28 17.91 7.87
C LEU A 79 1.14 17.44 8.23
N MET A 80 1.80 18.12 9.17
CA MET A 80 3.14 17.72 9.63
C MET A 80 3.16 16.37 10.35
N TRP A 81 2.11 16.04 11.10
CA TRP A 81 1.99 14.74 11.76
C TRP A 81 1.79 13.62 10.73
N VAL A 82 0.90 13.83 9.76
CA VAL A 82 0.61 12.86 8.69
C VAL A 82 1.86 12.50 7.90
N VAL A 83 2.63 13.49 7.45
CA VAL A 83 3.83 13.24 6.64
C VAL A 83 4.92 12.52 7.45
N LYS A 84 5.05 12.82 8.76
CA LYS A 84 5.98 12.05 9.62
C LYS A 84 5.54 10.60 9.74
N ARG A 85 4.26 10.39 10.00
CA ARG A 85 3.68 9.05 10.13
C ARG A 85 3.79 8.24 8.84
N GLU A 86 3.67 8.89 7.69
CA GLU A 86 3.87 8.28 6.37
C GLU A 86 5.30 7.73 6.22
N ALA A 87 6.32 8.44 6.71
CA ALA A 87 7.69 7.93 6.70
C ALA A 87 7.85 6.70 7.60
N ASP A 88 7.20 6.68 8.76
CA ASP A 88 7.20 5.53 9.67
C ASP A 88 6.50 4.32 9.02
N ASP A 89 5.37 4.53 8.35
CA ASP A 89 4.66 3.47 7.61
C ASP A 89 5.56 2.85 6.53
N TYR A 90 6.34 3.65 5.80
CA TYR A 90 7.30 3.13 4.81
C TYR A 90 8.44 2.34 5.45
N LEU A 91 8.98 2.78 6.58
CA LEU A 91 9.99 2.00 7.31
C LEU A 91 9.42 0.67 7.79
N CYS A 92 8.17 0.66 8.25
CA CYS A 92 7.47 -0.56 8.63
C CYS A 92 7.24 -1.49 7.43
N ALA A 93 6.92 -0.95 6.26
CA ALA A 93 6.82 -1.71 5.02
C ALA A 93 8.16 -2.37 4.64
N ALA A 94 9.27 -1.62 4.70
CA ALA A 94 10.60 -2.16 4.46
C ALA A 94 10.95 -3.28 5.45
N ALA A 95 10.64 -3.10 6.73
CA ALA A 95 10.94 -4.07 7.78
C ALA A 95 10.25 -5.44 7.57
N GLN A 96 9.08 -5.49 6.91
CA GLN A 96 8.38 -6.76 6.63
C GLN A 96 9.16 -7.66 5.67
N VAL A 97 9.95 -7.06 4.76
CA VAL A 97 10.65 -7.79 3.69
C VAL A 97 12.17 -7.79 3.85
N GLU A 98 12.74 -6.91 4.69
CA GLU A 98 14.18 -6.80 4.97
C GLU A 98 14.88 -8.15 5.23
N PRO A 99 14.32 -9.05 6.06
CA PRO A 99 14.99 -10.32 6.36
C PRO A 99 15.18 -11.21 5.13
N TYR A 100 14.29 -11.10 4.14
CA TYR A 100 14.31 -11.90 2.91
C TYR A 100 15.41 -11.50 1.93
N ARG A 101 16.10 -10.37 2.14
CA ARG A 101 17.35 -10.03 1.41
C ARG A 101 18.43 -11.09 1.58
N LYS A 102 18.34 -11.91 2.64
CA LYS A 102 19.26 -13.03 2.93
C LYS A 102 18.77 -14.38 2.42
N SER A 103 17.67 -14.42 1.66
CA SER A 103 17.16 -15.65 1.06
C SER A 103 18.19 -16.27 0.12
N LYS A 104 18.23 -17.60 0.07
CA LYS A 104 19.01 -18.37 -0.91
C LYS A 104 18.33 -18.41 -2.27
N VAL A 105 17.05 -18.06 -2.34
CA VAL A 105 16.30 -17.97 -3.59
C VAL A 105 16.54 -16.58 -4.19
N GLU A 106 17.31 -16.52 -5.28
CA GLU A 106 17.74 -15.25 -5.91
C GLU A 106 16.56 -14.31 -6.24
N ALA A 107 15.46 -14.85 -6.74
CA ALA A 107 14.25 -14.08 -7.02
C ALA A 107 13.65 -13.44 -5.76
N ILE A 108 13.67 -14.13 -4.62
CA ILE A 108 13.21 -13.59 -3.32
C ILE A 108 14.18 -12.50 -2.86
N ALA A 109 15.49 -12.80 -2.85
CA ALA A 109 16.51 -11.88 -2.37
C ALA A 109 16.54 -10.57 -3.18
N GLY A 110 16.54 -10.67 -4.52
CA GLY A 110 16.54 -9.50 -5.41
C GLY A 110 15.25 -8.69 -5.33
N SER A 111 14.10 -9.36 -5.21
CA SER A 111 12.82 -8.67 -5.02
C SER A 111 12.78 -7.95 -3.67
N ALA A 112 13.22 -8.61 -2.59
CA ALA A 112 13.30 -8.02 -1.26
C ALA A 112 14.24 -6.81 -1.24
N ASP A 113 15.40 -6.90 -1.87
CA ASP A 113 16.35 -5.79 -1.99
C ASP A 113 15.71 -4.57 -2.67
N GLY A 114 15.05 -4.77 -3.81
CA GLY A 114 14.35 -3.71 -4.52
C GLY A 114 13.23 -3.08 -3.68
N VAL A 115 12.37 -3.89 -3.06
CA VAL A 115 11.23 -3.41 -2.26
C VAL A 115 11.70 -2.63 -1.03
N VAL A 116 12.72 -3.14 -0.32
CA VAL A 116 13.34 -2.43 0.82
C VAL A 116 13.89 -1.09 0.38
N ASN A 117 14.65 -1.05 -0.72
CA ASN A 117 15.26 0.17 -1.21
C ASN A 117 14.18 1.20 -1.59
N VAL A 118 13.10 0.77 -2.25
CA VAL A 118 11.96 1.64 -2.58
C VAL A 118 11.36 2.26 -1.32
N PHE A 119 10.96 1.46 -0.35
CA PHE A 119 10.33 1.98 0.87
C PHE A 119 11.29 2.84 1.72
N SER A 120 12.57 2.47 1.78
CA SER A 120 13.59 3.26 2.48
C SER A 120 13.84 4.62 1.81
N LEU A 121 13.83 4.68 0.47
CA LEU A 121 13.95 5.92 -0.28
C LEU A 121 12.70 6.79 -0.10
N LEU A 122 11.50 6.21 -0.14
CA LEU A 122 10.26 6.94 0.13
C LEU A 122 10.26 7.56 1.53
N ALA A 123 10.71 6.82 2.56
CA ALA A 123 10.86 7.35 3.90
C ALA A 123 11.84 8.55 3.94
N GLN A 124 12.99 8.44 3.26
CA GLN A 124 13.96 9.53 3.15
C GLN A 124 13.39 10.76 2.44
N HIS A 125 12.66 10.57 1.34
CA HIS A 125 12.01 11.68 0.62
C HIS A 125 10.97 12.38 1.50
N ASN A 126 10.20 11.64 2.31
CA ASN A 126 9.25 12.22 3.24
C ASN A 126 9.92 12.99 4.38
N GLN A 127 11.05 12.50 4.89
CA GLN A 127 11.85 13.24 5.87
C GLN A 127 12.42 14.53 5.29
N ALA A 128 12.92 14.49 4.05
CA ALA A 128 13.39 15.67 3.33
C ALA A 128 12.24 16.68 3.07
N PHE A 129 11.09 16.20 2.62
CA PHE A 129 9.88 17.01 2.43
C PHE A 129 9.44 17.66 3.75
N ASN A 130 9.41 16.92 4.86
CA ASN A 130 9.10 17.44 6.19
C ASN A 130 10.05 18.57 6.61
N SER A 131 11.35 18.42 6.36
CA SER A 131 12.35 19.43 6.67
C SER A 131 12.12 20.72 5.86
N LYS A 132 11.82 20.59 4.57
CA LYS A 132 11.52 21.73 3.69
C LYS A 132 10.18 22.39 4.03
N LEU A 133 9.14 21.60 4.32
CA LEU A 133 7.84 22.10 4.74
C LEU A 133 7.97 22.95 6.01
N LYS A 134 8.71 22.49 7.03
CA LYS A 134 9.01 23.29 8.22
C LYS A 134 9.67 24.62 7.88
N ALA A 135 10.64 24.62 6.96
CA ALA A 135 11.33 25.85 6.55
C ALA A 135 10.37 26.85 5.88
N VAL A 136 9.38 26.38 5.09
CA VAL A 136 8.34 27.24 4.52
C VAL A 136 7.42 27.80 5.60
N LEU A 137 6.95 26.94 6.50
CA LEU A 137 5.92 27.28 7.47
C LEU A 137 6.42 28.17 8.62
N PHE A 138 7.69 27.99 9.02
CA PHE A 138 8.27 28.68 10.18
C PHE A 138 9.31 29.76 9.82
N SER A 139 9.58 30.03 8.53
CA SER A 139 10.43 31.16 8.16
C SER A 139 9.69 32.49 8.30
N SER A 140 9.93 33.17 9.42
CA SER A 140 9.53 34.56 9.68
C SER A 140 10.39 35.54 8.85
N GLY A 141 10.33 35.48 7.52
CA GLY A 141 11.18 36.34 6.71
C GLY A 141 10.94 36.19 5.21
N SER A 142 10.07 37.06 4.70
CA SER A 142 9.70 37.18 3.29
C SER A 142 10.89 37.53 2.40
N THR A 143 11.25 36.64 1.48
CA THR A 143 11.57 37.03 0.10
C THR A 143 10.87 36.06 -0.85
N THR A 144 10.10 36.59 -1.79
CA THR A 144 9.32 35.82 -2.77
C THR A 144 10.20 34.83 -3.55
N ALA A 145 11.47 35.18 -3.78
CA ALA A 145 12.49 34.29 -4.36
C ALA A 145 12.74 33.02 -3.53
N LYS A 146 12.81 33.11 -2.18
CA LYS A 146 12.98 31.92 -1.30
C LYS A 146 11.76 31.01 -1.34
N ARG A 147 10.55 31.57 -1.53
CA ARG A 147 9.32 30.78 -1.70
C ARG A 147 9.29 30.04 -3.03
N GLY A 148 9.74 30.68 -4.12
CA GLY A 148 9.87 30.05 -5.44
C GLY A 148 10.79 28.83 -5.42
N THR A 149 12.04 29.00 -4.98
CA THR A 149 13.02 27.89 -4.88
C THR A 149 12.54 26.77 -3.95
N THR A 150 11.83 27.09 -2.87
CA THR A 150 11.31 26.05 -1.97
C THR A 150 10.12 25.30 -2.57
N THR A 151 9.28 25.96 -3.36
CA THR A 151 8.17 25.32 -4.08
C THR A 151 8.69 24.38 -5.16
N GLU A 152 9.70 24.82 -5.91
CA GLU A 152 10.40 23.98 -6.89
C GLU A 152 11.04 22.75 -6.23
N THR A 153 11.77 22.95 -5.12
CA THR A 153 12.34 21.82 -4.35
C THR A 153 11.27 20.84 -3.86
N ILE A 154 10.10 21.33 -3.45
CA ILE A 154 8.97 20.47 -3.05
C ILE A 154 8.42 19.69 -4.24
N ALA A 155 8.27 20.33 -5.40
CA ALA A 155 7.83 19.67 -6.62
C ALA A 155 8.84 18.58 -7.05
N ASP A 156 10.14 18.86 -6.98
CA ASP A 156 11.20 17.89 -7.28
C ASP A 156 11.17 16.70 -6.33
N LEU A 157 10.97 16.92 -5.02
CA LEU A 157 10.81 15.84 -4.04
C LEU A 157 9.58 14.98 -4.33
N ARG A 158 8.47 15.58 -4.77
CA ARG A 158 7.26 14.83 -5.15
C ARG A 158 7.46 14.04 -6.44
N LYS A 159 8.14 14.62 -7.43
CA LYS A 159 8.54 13.89 -8.63
C LYS A 159 9.44 12.70 -8.28
N LEU A 160 10.43 12.91 -7.43
CA LEU A 160 11.34 11.85 -6.99
C LEU A 160 10.59 10.76 -6.22
N GLN A 161 9.62 11.13 -5.38
CA GLN A 161 8.74 10.18 -4.70
C GLN A 161 7.93 9.35 -5.70
N ASP A 162 7.34 9.97 -6.73
CA ASP A 162 6.60 9.28 -7.81
C ASP A 162 7.51 8.35 -8.62
N ASP A 163 8.71 8.80 -8.98
CA ASP A 163 9.69 7.97 -9.69
C ASP A 163 10.17 6.79 -8.85
N THR A 164 10.40 6.97 -7.54
CA THR A 164 10.73 5.90 -6.61
C THR A 164 9.59 4.87 -6.48
N TRP A 165 8.33 5.32 -6.45
CA TRP A 165 7.17 4.42 -6.43
C TRP A 165 7.11 3.51 -7.68
N LYS A 166 7.50 4.02 -8.85
CA LYS A 166 7.50 3.23 -10.10
C LYS A 166 8.49 2.06 -10.08
N LEU A 167 9.53 2.13 -9.24
CA LEU A 167 10.48 1.04 -9.05
C LEU A 167 9.88 -0.16 -8.31
N LEU A 168 8.73 0.00 -7.64
CA LEU A 168 8.10 -1.08 -6.89
C LEU A 168 7.57 -2.20 -7.79
N ALA A 169 6.97 -1.86 -8.93
CA ALA A 169 6.39 -2.83 -9.86
C ALA A 169 7.42 -3.84 -10.42
N PRO A 170 8.59 -3.43 -10.94
CA PRO A 170 9.60 -4.39 -11.40
C PRO A 170 10.17 -5.23 -10.26
N SER A 171 10.35 -4.69 -9.05
CA SER A 171 10.75 -5.51 -7.89
C SER A 171 9.68 -6.55 -7.55
N THR A 172 8.41 -6.15 -7.59
CA THR A 172 7.26 -7.05 -7.36
C THR A 172 7.16 -8.15 -8.41
N LEU A 173 7.45 -7.82 -9.67
CA LEU A 173 7.50 -8.81 -10.75
C LEU A 173 8.61 -9.84 -10.50
N LEU A 174 9.74 -9.44 -9.92
CA LEU A 174 10.79 -10.39 -9.55
C LEU A 174 10.30 -11.40 -8.49
N ALA A 175 9.45 -10.97 -7.55
CA ALA A 175 8.82 -11.86 -6.58
C ALA A 175 8.03 -13.00 -7.26
N THR A 176 7.36 -12.74 -8.38
CA THR A 176 6.53 -13.76 -9.04
C THR A 176 7.35 -14.90 -9.62
N TYR A 177 8.61 -14.67 -10.01
CA TYR A 177 9.52 -15.73 -10.42
C TYR A 177 9.84 -16.72 -9.30
N SER A 178 9.79 -16.28 -8.03
CA SER A 178 9.96 -17.18 -6.89
C SER A 178 8.77 -18.13 -6.68
N LEU A 179 7.61 -17.77 -7.23
CA LEU A 179 6.37 -18.53 -7.10
C LEU A 179 6.16 -19.54 -8.24
N ALA A 180 6.88 -19.38 -9.35
CA ALA A 180 6.78 -20.26 -10.50
C ALA A 180 7.71 -21.48 -10.36
N GLU A 181 7.27 -22.61 -10.89
CA GLU A 181 8.03 -23.85 -10.97
C GLU A 181 7.89 -24.47 -12.36
N ALA A 182 8.98 -25.03 -12.87
CA ALA A 182 8.95 -25.79 -14.10
C ALA A 182 8.27 -27.13 -13.85
N ASP A 183 7.34 -27.49 -14.72
CA ASP A 183 6.78 -28.82 -14.71
C ASP A 183 7.87 -29.86 -15.05
N PRO A 184 8.01 -30.94 -14.25
CA PRO A 184 9.11 -31.89 -14.43
C PRO A 184 9.02 -32.71 -15.72
N GLU A 185 7.84 -32.82 -16.34
CA GLU A 185 7.63 -33.59 -17.55
C GLU A 185 7.74 -32.73 -18.80
N THR A 186 7.15 -31.52 -18.77
CA THR A 186 7.09 -30.63 -19.93
C THR A 186 8.19 -29.56 -19.94
N HIS A 187 8.89 -29.37 -18.82
CA HIS A 187 9.85 -28.29 -18.55
C HIS A 187 9.27 -26.88 -18.74
N ARG A 188 7.95 -26.74 -18.84
CA ARG A 188 7.27 -25.46 -18.97
C ARG A 188 6.99 -24.86 -17.60
N MET A 189 7.12 -23.55 -17.48
CA MET A 189 6.73 -22.77 -16.29
C MET A 189 5.20 -22.73 -16.16
N SER A 190 4.62 -23.86 -15.78
CA SER A 190 3.17 -24.08 -15.73
C SER A 190 2.71 -24.52 -14.34
N ARG A 191 3.63 -24.63 -13.38
CA ARG A 191 3.33 -24.94 -11.98
C ARG A 191 3.61 -23.75 -11.09
N SER A 192 2.87 -23.65 -10.01
CA SER A 192 3.13 -22.75 -8.90
C SER A 192 3.71 -23.54 -7.73
N ARG A 193 4.64 -22.92 -7.01
CA ARG A 193 5.14 -23.41 -5.71
C ARG A 193 4.14 -23.23 -4.57
N LEU A 194 3.01 -22.56 -4.83
CA LEU A 194 1.94 -22.35 -3.86
C LEU A 194 0.87 -23.41 -4.02
N SER A 195 0.40 -23.93 -2.88
CA SER A 195 -0.83 -24.70 -2.81
C SER A 195 -2.07 -23.84 -3.09
N THR A 196 -3.19 -24.50 -3.36
CA THR A 196 -4.46 -23.83 -3.64
C THR A 196 -4.90 -22.95 -2.47
N SER A 197 -4.75 -23.41 -1.22
CA SER A 197 -5.09 -22.64 -0.03
C SER A 197 -4.22 -21.39 0.16
N GLU A 198 -2.90 -21.51 -0.08
CA GLU A 198 -1.97 -20.38 0.01
C GLU A 198 -2.28 -19.30 -1.04
N ARG A 199 -2.64 -19.72 -2.26
CA ARG A 199 -3.08 -18.80 -3.32
C ARG A 199 -4.35 -18.05 -2.93
N GLU A 200 -5.35 -18.75 -2.38
CA GLU A 200 -6.57 -18.11 -1.88
C GLU A 200 -6.30 -17.14 -0.73
N GLU A 201 -5.42 -17.48 0.21
CA GLU A 201 -5.07 -16.58 1.31
C GLU A 201 -4.46 -15.27 0.78
N ILE A 202 -3.47 -15.36 -0.12
CA ILE A 202 -2.81 -14.18 -0.71
C ILE A 202 -3.83 -13.32 -1.46
N LYS A 203 -4.68 -13.93 -2.31
CA LYS A 203 -5.74 -13.21 -3.03
C LYS A 203 -6.68 -12.45 -2.09
N ASN A 204 -7.16 -13.12 -1.05
CA ASN A 204 -8.10 -12.54 -0.10
C ASN A 204 -7.46 -11.40 0.70
N ARG A 205 -6.19 -11.53 1.10
CA ARG A 205 -5.45 -10.44 1.76
C ARG A 205 -5.27 -9.23 0.84
N LEU A 206 -4.89 -9.45 -0.41
CA LEU A 206 -4.73 -8.37 -1.39
C LEU A 206 -6.06 -7.65 -1.64
N ILE A 207 -7.16 -8.39 -1.87
CA ILE A 207 -8.50 -7.80 -2.05
C ILE A 207 -8.94 -7.04 -0.80
N LYS A 208 -8.66 -7.56 0.40
CA LYS A 208 -9.01 -6.89 1.66
C LYS A 208 -8.28 -5.55 1.79
N THR A 209 -7.02 -5.47 1.36
CA THR A 209 -6.19 -4.27 1.50
C THR A 209 -6.45 -3.25 0.39
N PHE A 210 -6.55 -3.72 -0.86
CA PHE A 210 -6.57 -2.87 -2.06
C PHE A 210 -7.94 -2.81 -2.75
N GLY A 211 -8.97 -3.50 -2.23
CA GLY A 211 -10.28 -3.54 -2.89
C GLY A 211 -10.32 -4.47 -4.09
N LYS A 212 -11.46 -4.47 -4.79
CA LYS A 212 -11.67 -5.33 -5.97
C LYS A 212 -11.03 -4.75 -7.24
N GLU A 213 -10.59 -3.50 -7.24
CA GLU A 213 -9.99 -2.88 -8.43
C GLU A 213 -8.75 -3.61 -8.95
N ILE A 214 -7.96 -4.24 -8.08
CA ILE A 214 -6.76 -4.99 -8.48
C ILE A 214 -7.08 -6.22 -9.34
N THR A 215 -8.33 -6.71 -9.28
CA THR A 215 -8.78 -7.85 -10.08
C THR A 215 -8.94 -7.49 -11.56
N GLU A 216 -9.04 -6.20 -11.87
CA GLU A 216 -9.23 -5.69 -13.23
C GLU A 216 -7.89 -5.45 -13.96
N GLY A 217 -6.76 -5.71 -13.29
CA GLY A 217 -5.43 -5.61 -13.88
C GLY A 217 -4.77 -4.25 -13.69
N ILE A 218 -3.70 -4.02 -14.46
CA ILE A 218 -2.89 -2.81 -14.37
C ILE A 218 -3.48 -1.74 -15.29
N LYS A 219 -3.90 -0.60 -14.73
CA LYS A 219 -4.48 0.53 -15.47
C LYS A 219 -3.54 1.73 -15.54
N ALA A 220 -3.66 2.52 -16.60
CA ALA A 220 -2.97 3.81 -16.70
C ALA A 220 -3.45 4.78 -15.61
N GLY A 221 -2.53 5.52 -15.00
CA GLY A 221 -2.83 6.50 -13.96
C GLY A 221 -3.13 5.93 -12.57
N GLN A 222 -3.09 4.60 -12.39
CA GLN A 222 -3.26 4.00 -11.06
C GLN A 222 -2.01 4.22 -10.19
N PRO A 223 -2.14 4.29 -8.86
CA PRO A 223 -0.99 4.33 -7.95
C PRO A 223 -0.07 3.12 -8.15
N ALA A 224 1.25 3.33 -8.15
CA ALA A 224 2.22 2.26 -8.40
C ALA A 224 2.09 1.09 -7.42
N ILE A 225 1.75 1.37 -6.15
CA ILE A 225 1.51 0.32 -5.15
C ILE A 225 0.29 -0.54 -5.45
N THR A 226 -0.78 0.05 -6.00
CA THR A 226 -1.96 -0.69 -6.49
C THR A 226 -1.59 -1.52 -7.71
N ALA A 227 -0.75 -0.99 -8.60
CA ALA A 227 -0.21 -1.74 -9.74
C ALA A 227 0.59 -2.96 -9.28
N SER A 228 1.49 -2.80 -8.31
CA SER A 228 2.26 -3.89 -7.71
C SER A 228 1.36 -4.94 -7.06
N ALA A 229 0.35 -4.52 -6.29
CA ALA A 229 -0.62 -5.45 -5.72
C ALA A 229 -1.37 -6.24 -6.79
N ALA A 230 -1.76 -5.59 -7.90
CA ALA A 230 -2.38 -6.23 -9.05
C ALA A 230 -1.45 -7.25 -9.73
N VAL A 231 -0.15 -6.96 -9.87
CA VAL A 231 0.84 -7.93 -10.40
C VAL A 231 0.81 -9.22 -9.59
N VAL A 232 0.91 -9.12 -8.26
CA VAL A 232 0.88 -10.31 -7.39
C VAL A 232 -0.46 -11.02 -7.51
N TYR A 233 -1.57 -10.27 -7.45
CA TYR A 233 -2.92 -10.84 -7.54
C TYR A 233 -3.11 -11.66 -8.81
N HIS A 234 -2.79 -11.09 -9.98
CA HIS A 234 -2.97 -11.77 -11.27
C HIS A 234 -2.10 -13.01 -11.39
N PHE A 235 -0.87 -12.95 -10.88
CA PHE A 235 -0.01 -14.14 -10.85
C PHE A 235 -0.62 -15.25 -9.98
N VAL A 236 -1.03 -14.96 -8.74
CA VAL A 236 -1.60 -16.00 -7.87
C VAL A 236 -3.00 -16.43 -8.31
N ALA A 237 -3.71 -15.62 -9.08
CA ALA A 237 -5.03 -15.93 -9.64
C ALA A 237 -4.98 -16.67 -10.99
N ASP A 238 -3.81 -16.80 -11.61
CA ASP A 238 -3.67 -17.40 -12.93
C ASP A 238 -4.07 -18.89 -12.93
N SER A 239 -5.21 -19.20 -13.55
CA SER A 239 -5.70 -20.57 -13.67
C SER A 239 -4.83 -21.47 -14.56
N ALA A 240 -3.97 -20.89 -15.40
CA ALA A 240 -3.02 -21.65 -16.20
C ALA A 240 -1.87 -22.23 -15.36
N LEU A 241 -1.61 -21.66 -14.18
CA LEU A 241 -0.63 -22.19 -13.23
C LEU A 241 -1.28 -23.27 -12.36
N GLN A 242 -0.79 -24.50 -12.47
CA GLN A 242 -1.18 -25.61 -11.61
C GLN A 242 -0.63 -25.40 -10.20
N SER A 243 -1.49 -25.49 -9.18
CA SER A 243 -1.05 -25.37 -7.78
C SER A 243 -0.13 -26.53 -7.36
N ALA A 244 0.69 -26.31 -6.33
CA ALA A 244 1.63 -27.32 -5.82
C ALA A 244 0.95 -28.62 -5.37
N ASP A 245 -0.30 -28.52 -4.89
CA ASP A 245 -1.15 -29.61 -4.41
C ASP A 245 -2.10 -30.18 -5.48
N ALA A 246 -2.03 -29.69 -6.72
CA ALA A 246 -2.78 -30.28 -7.82
C ALA A 246 -2.31 -31.73 -8.05
N LYS A 247 -3.26 -32.67 -8.03
CA LYS A 247 -2.97 -34.10 -8.24
C LYS A 247 -2.20 -34.29 -9.54
N LYS A 248 -1.08 -35.00 -9.45
CA LYS A 248 -0.40 -35.59 -10.62
C LYS A 248 -1.27 -36.69 -11.22
#